data_AF-A0AAE3R7L2-F1
#
_entry.id   AF-A0AAE3R7L2-F1
#
_cell.length_a   1.000
_cell.length_b   1.000
_cell.length_c   1.000
_cell.angle_alpha   90.00
_cell.angle_beta   90.00
_cell.angle_gamma   90.00
#
_symmetry.space_group_name_H-M   'P 1'
#
loop_
_entity.id
_entity.type
_entity.pdbx_description
1 polymer ?
#
loop_
_entity_poly.entity_id
_entity_poly.type
_entity_poly.pdbx_seq_one_letter_code
_entity_poly.pdbx_strand_id
1 'polypeptide(L)'
;MKKIIVSISLLIGIGIVGVAPALGQSSGYWVTESDIHTKQYTIVHFYNDANVQIYEEKLDGVFLNLKRKKTVQQLNAALNKVMQNWISNRELSKEDHWVAAMMK
;
A
#
# COMPACT_ATOMS: atom_id res chain seq x y z
N MET A 1 54.59 15.27 26.82
CA MET A 1 53.91 15.90 27.97
C MET A 1 52.68 16.63 27.48
N LYS A 2 51.53 16.26 28.06
CA LYS A 2 50.24 16.99 28.19
C LYS A 2 49.47 17.41 26.92
N LYS A 3 48.36 16.68 26.74
CA LYS A 3 47.26 16.83 25.78
C LYS A 3 46.43 18.09 26.07
N ILE A 4 45.91 18.78 25.05
CA ILE A 4 44.68 19.56 25.18
C ILE A 4 43.85 19.37 23.91
N ILE A 5 42.77 18.60 24.04
CA ILE A 5 41.73 18.39 23.05
C ILE A 5 40.64 19.42 23.41
N VAL A 6 40.32 20.33 22.50
CA VAL A 6 39.16 21.23 22.68
C VAL A 6 38.05 20.69 21.79
N SER A 7 37.23 19.84 22.38
CA SER A 7 35.98 19.35 21.80
C SER A 7 34.92 20.44 21.95
N ILE A 8 34.54 21.09 20.85
CA ILE A 8 33.35 21.94 20.79
C ILE A 8 32.17 21.03 20.41
N SER A 9 31.39 20.67 21.42
CA SER A 9 30.13 19.97 21.28
C SER A 9 29.06 20.98 20.87
N LEU A 10 28.74 21.05 19.58
CA LEU A 10 27.62 21.83 19.07
C LEU A 10 26.32 21.06 19.35
N LEU A 11 25.59 21.47 20.39
CA LEU A 11 24.23 21.01 20.68
C LEU A 11 23.27 21.59 19.63
N ILE A 12 23.13 20.90 18.50
CA ILE A 12 22.03 21.15 17.56
C ILE A 12 20.77 20.56 18.19
N GLY A 13 19.92 21.43 18.75
CA GLY A 13 18.57 21.08 19.13
C GLY A 13 17.76 20.72 17.89
N ILE A 14 17.82 19.45 17.47
CA ILE A 14 16.89 18.90 16.49
C ILE A 14 15.56 18.68 17.22
N GLY A 15 14.66 19.65 17.10
CA GLY A 15 13.26 19.43 17.42
C GLY A 15 12.70 18.41 16.45
N ILE A 16 12.61 17.15 16.88
CA ILE A 16 11.90 16.12 16.11
C ILE A 16 10.41 16.46 16.28
N VAL A 17 9.83 17.15 15.28
CA VAL A 17 8.37 17.26 15.18
C VAL A 17 7.86 15.89 14.76
N GLY A 18 7.55 15.05 15.75
CA GLY A 18 6.87 13.79 15.52
C GLY A 18 5.41 14.06 15.17
N VAL A 19 5.07 14.09 13.88
CA VAL A 19 3.68 14.00 13.45
C VAL A 19 3.24 12.55 13.69
N ALA A 20 2.50 12.31 14.77
CA ALA A 20 1.86 11.02 14.97
C ALA A 20 0.86 10.79 13.82
N PRO A 21 0.90 9.66 13.10
CA PRO A 21 -0.14 9.37 12.13
C PRO A 21 -1.46 9.28 12.90
N ALA A 22 -2.42 10.13 12.55
CA ALA A 22 -3.76 10.03 13.08
C ALA A 22 -4.24 8.59 12.83
N LEU A 23 -4.56 7.88 13.91
CA LEU A 23 -5.19 6.56 13.86
C LEU A 23 -6.66 6.73 13.43
N GLY A 24 -6.87 7.39 12.29
CA GLY A 24 -8.08 7.20 11.52
C GLY A 24 -8.06 5.76 11.01
N GLN A 25 -9.20 5.08 11.05
CA GLN A 25 -9.42 3.80 10.39
C GLN A 25 -8.85 3.92 8.98
N SER A 26 -7.67 3.35 8.73
CA SER A 26 -6.93 3.65 7.51
C SER A 26 -7.79 3.21 6.34
N SER A 27 -8.23 4.17 5.54
CA SER A 27 -9.02 3.91 4.35
C SER A 27 -8.12 3.95 3.12
N GLY A 28 -8.69 3.53 2.02
CA GLY A 28 -8.02 3.47 0.74
C GLY A 28 -9.05 3.30 -0.35
N TYR A 29 -8.58 3.17 -1.57
CA TYR A 29 -9.42 2.94 -2.73
C TYR A 29 -8.71 2.02 -3.72
N TRP A 30 -9.48 1.47 -4.65
CA TRP A 30 -8.97 0.65 -5.73
C TRP A 30 -9.35 1.25 -7.07
N VAL A 31 -8.51 1.03 -8.08
CA VAL A 31 -8.74 1.38 -9.48
C VAL A 31 -8.48 0.13 -10.31
N THR A 32 -9.25 -0.08 -11.37
CA THR A 32 -8.99 -1.17 -12.32
C THR A 32 -8.64 -0.62 -13.69
N GLU A 33 -7.57 -1.13 -14.28
CA GLU A 33 -7.24 -0.95 -15.68
C GLU A 33 -7.56 -2.24 -16.45
N SER A 34 -8.16 -2.15 -17.63
CA SER A 34 -8.42 -3.33 -18.47
C SER A 34 -8.47 -2.93 -19.93
N ASP A 35 -8.03 -3.81 -20.81
CA ASP A 35 -8.22 -3.63 -22.25
C ASP A 35 -9.71 -3.86 -22.59
N ILE A 36 -10.40 -2.80 -23.00
CA ILE A 36 -11.82 -2.82 -23.35
C ILE A 36 -12.12 -3.61 -24.64
N HIS A 37 -11.12 -3.77 -25.52
CA HIS A 37 -11.26 -4.43 -26.80
C HIS A 37 -11.02 -5.92 -26.66
N THR A 38 -9.91 -6.31 -26.05
CA THR A 38 -9.52 -7.72 -25.96
C THR A 38 -10.05 -8.38 -24.70
N LYS A 39 -10.27 -7.63 -23.61
CA LYS A 39 -10.73 -8.13 -22.30
C LYS A 39 -9.89 -9.29 -21.78
N GLN A 40 -8.61 -9.32 -22.15
CA GLN A 40 -7.70 -10.41 -21.81
C GLN A 40 -7.11 -10.31 -20.41
N TYR A 41 -7.17 -9.13 -19.79
CA TYR A 41 -6.66 -8.93 -18.44
C TYR A 41 -7.35 -7.76 -17.74
N THR A 42 -7.25 -7.75 -16.42
CA THR A 42 -7.54 -6.61 -15.56
C THR A 42 -6.37 -6.40 -14.61
N ILE A 43 -5.84 -5.19 -14.51
CA ILE A 43 -4.91 -4.78 -13.45
C ILE A 43 -5.71 -4.07 -12.37
N VAL A 44 -5.49 -4.42 -11.11
CA VAL A 44 -6.10 -3.78 -9.96
C VAL A 44 -5.01 -3.05 -9.18
N HIS A 45 -5.17 -1.74 -9.03
CA HIS A 45 -4.30 -0.88 -8.26
C HIS A 45 -4.98 -0.52 -6.94
N PHE A 46 -4.27 -0.64 -5.82
CA PHE A 46 -4.75 -0.25 -4.50
C PHE A 46 -3.94 0.94 -3.98
N TYR A 47 -4.65 1.93 -3.48
CA TYR A 47 -4.11 3.17 -2.96
C TYR A 47 -4.55 3.38 -1.52
N ASN A 48 -3.70 4.01 -0.73
CA ASN A 48 -4.09 4.53 0.58
C ASN A 48 -4.69 5.95 0.46
N ASP A 49 -5.15 6.50 1.59
CA ASP A 49 -5.70 7.87 1.66
C ASP A 49 -4.74 8.98 1.25
N ALA A 50 -3.42 8.71 1.22
CA ALA A 50 -2.41 9.66 0.74
C ALA A 50 -2.20 9.57 -0.78
N ASN A 51 -3.05 8.83 -1.51
CA ASN A 51 -2.93 8.53 -2.94
C ASN A 51 -1.64 7.80 -3.31
N VAL A 52 -1.01 7.10 -2.35
CA VAL A 52 0.17 6.28 -2.61
C VAL A 52 -0.30 4.88 -3.00
N GLN A 53 0.18 4.38 -4.14
CA GLN A 53 -0.06 2.99 -4.55
C GLN A 53 0.67 2.06 -3.57
N ILE A 54 -0.10 1.21 -2.89
CA ILE A 54 0.41 0.28 -1.87
C ILE A 54 0.44 -1.17 -2.36
N TYR A 55 -0.34 -1.50 -3.38
CA TYR A 55 -0.33 -2.81 -4.02
C TYR A 55 -0.86 -2.71 -5.46
N GLU A 56 -0.40 -3.62 -6.29
CA GLU A 56 -0.87 -3.79 -7.67
C GLU A 56 -0.86 -5.28 -8.00
N GLU A 57 -1.87 -5.69 -8.75
CA GLU A 57 -1.90 -7.04 -9.27
C GLU A 57 -2.57 -7.10 -10.64
N LYS A 58 -1.95 -7.85 -11.55
CA LYS A 58 -2.52 -8.19 -12.86
C LYS A 58 -3.20 -9.55 -12.81
N LEU A 59 -4.46 -9.59 -13.23
CA LEU A 59 -5.26 -10.80 -13.40
C LEU A 59 -5.27 -11.18 -14.89
N ASP A 60 -4.38 -12.07 -15.31
CA ASP A 60 -4.34 -12.58 -16.67
C ASP A 60 -5.54 -13.50 -16.96
N GLY A 61 -6.16 -13.35 -18.13
CA GLY A 61 -7.34 -14.10 -18.55
C GLY A 61 -8.64 -13.70 -17.86
N VAL A 62 -8.62 -12.69 -16.99
CA VAL A 62 -9.78 -12.26 -16.20
C VAL A 62 -10.17 -10.84 -16.56
N PHE A 63 -11.46 -10.65 -16.84
CA PHE A 63 -12.05 -9.33 -17.04
C PHE A 63 -13.08 -9.04 -15.94
N LEU A 64 -12.78 -8.08 -15.06
CA LEU A 64 -13.66 -7.72 -13.95
C LEU A 64 -14.88 -6.92 -14.42
N ASN A 65 -16.08 -7.43 -14.14
CA ASN A 65 -17.31 -6.70 -14.41
C ASN A 65 -17.73 -5.86 -13.19
N LEU A 66 -17.34 -4.59 -13.17
CA LEU A 66 -17.64 -3.66 -12.06
C LEU A 66 -19.14 -3.35 -11.87
N LYS A 67 -20.01 -3.68 -12.83
CA LYS A 67 -21.47 -3.55 -12.66
C LYS A 67 -22.04 -4.62 -11.72
N ARG A 68 -21.30 -5.71 -11.48
CA ARG A 68 -21.73 -6.79 -10.59
C ARG A 68 -21.39 -6.43 -9.14
N LYS A 69 -22.42 -6.37 -8.28
CA LYS A 69 -22.27 -6.12 -6.84
C LYS A 69 -21.25 -7.07 -6.18
N LYS A 70 -21.26 -8.35 -6.57
CA LYS A 70 -20.31 -9.36 -6.06
C LYS A 70 -18.85 -8.97 -6.35
N THR A 71 -18.56 -8.48 -7.55
CA THR A 71 -17.21 -8.04 -7.94
C THR A 71 -16.74 -6.86 -7.09
N VAL A 72 -17.60 -5.86 -6.89
CA VAL A 72 -17.29 -4.71 -6.01
C VAL A 72 -17.07 -5.16 -4.56
N GLN A 73 -17.88 -6.09 -4.05
CA GLN A 73 -17.70 -6.63 -2.70
C GLN A 73 -16.36 -7.38 -2.55
N GLN A 74 -15.96 -8.15 -3.56
CA GLN A 74 -14.67 -8.84 -3.57
C GLN A 74 -13.49 -7.85 -3.59
N LEU A 75 -13.56 -6.80 -4.41
CA LEU A 75 -12.54 -5.75 -4.45
C LEU A 75 -12.44 -4.98 -3.13
N ASN A 76 -13.57 -4.68 -2.48
CA ASN A 76 -13.58 -4.07 -1.15
C ASN A 76 -12.97 -5.00 -0.08
N ALA A 77 -13.24 -6.30 -0.15
CA ALA A 77 -12.62 -7.27 0.75
C ALA A 77 -11.11 -7.39 0.52
N ALA A 78 -10.66 -7.33 -0.74
CA ALA A 78 -9.24 -7.31 -1.11
C ALA A 78 -8.57 -6.03 -0.59
N LEU A 79 -9.18 -4.86 -0.79
CA LEU A 79 -8.70 -3.59 -0.24
C LEU A 79 -8.51 -3.66 1.27
N ASN A 80 -9.48 -4.19 2.01
CA ASN A 80 -9.36 -4.34 3.47
C ASN A 80 -8.14 -5.19 3.86
N LYS A 81 -7.86 -6.27 3.14
CA LYS A 81 -6.70 -7.14 3.39
C LYS A 81 -5.38 -6.45 3.04
N VAL A 82 -5.33 -5.78 1.88
CA VAL A 82 -4.16 -5.00 1.46
C VAL A 82 -3.86 -3.90 2.48
N MET A 83 -4.88 -3.17 2.94
CA MET A 83 -4.72 -2.13 3.96
C MET A 83 -4.26 -2.71 5.30
N GLN A 84 -4.85 -3.82 5.77
CA GLN A 84 -4.40 -4.48 7.00
C GLN A 84 -2.94 -4.89 6.92
N ASN A 85 -2.53 -5.52 5.82
CA ASN A 85 -1.15 -5.90 5.60
C ASN A 85 -0.23 -4.67 5.54
N TRP A 86 -0.57 -3.66 4.75
CA TRP A 86 0.20 -2.42 4.65
C TRP A 86 0.42 -1.72 6.00
N ILE A 87 -0.62 -1.67 6.85
CA ILE A 87 -0.55 -1.07 8.19
C ILE A 87 0.33 -1.91 9.12
N SER A 88 0.13 -3.24 9.12
CA SER A 88 0.88 -4.17 9.95
C SER A 88 2.35 -4.25 9.56
N ASN A 89 2.64 -3.96 8.29
CA ASN A 89 3.87 -4.36 7.64
C ASN A 89 4.49 -3.12 6.96
N ARG A 90 4.57 -2.00 7.68
CA ARG A 90 5.33 -0.78 7.28
C ARG A 90 6.85 -1.03 7.07
N GLU A 91 7.26 -2.29 7.03
CA GLU A 91 8.41 -2.83 6.30
C GLU A 91 7.90 -3.98 5.38
N LEU A 92 7.53 -3.71 4.12
CA LEU A 92 7.00 -4.76 3.23
C LEU A 92 7.99 -5.18 2.15
N SER A 93 8.42 -6.44 2.26
CA SER A 93 9.12 -7.20 1.23
C SER A 93 8.18 -7.55 0.07
N LYS A 94 8.71 -7.50 -1.15
CA LYS A 94 8.01 -7.49 -2.45
C LYS A 94 7.50 -8.85 -2.93
N GLU A 95 7.55 -9.90 -2.09
CA GLU A 95 7.58 -11.31 -2.53
C GLU A 95 6.26 -12.10 -2.31
N ASP A 96 5.25 -11.54 -1.66
CA ASP A 96 4.07 -12.34 -1.31
C ASP A 96 2.91 -12.19 -2.32
N HIS A 97 2.57 -13.29 -2.99
CA HIS A 97 1.50 -13.39 -3.99
C HIS A 97 0.11 -13.60 -3.37
N TRP A 98 -0.42 -12.59 -2.66
CA TRP A 98 -1.63 -12.73 -1.83
C TRP A 98 -2.93 -13.01 -2.59
N VAL A 99 -3.09 -12.52 -3.81
CA VAL A 99 -4.39 -12.60 -4.49
C VAL A 99 -4.55 -13.86 -5.35
N ALA A 100 -3.46 -14.40 -5.91
CA ALA A 100 -3.46 -15.74 -6.50
C ALA A 100 -3.93 -16.82 -5.50
N ALA A 101 -3.64 -16.64 -4.21
CA ALA A 101 -4.09 -17.53 -3.15
C ALA A 101 -5.60 -17.46 -2.87
N MET A 102 -6.27 -16.39 -3.29
CA MET A 102 -7.64 -16.06 -2.90
C MET A 102 -8.68 -16.30 -3.98
N MET A 103 -8.23 -16.60 -5.21
CA MET A 103 -9.07 -16.79 -6.40
C MET A 103 -9.22 -18.27 -6.82
N LYS A 104 -9.08 -19.21 -5.86
CA LYS A 104 -9.44 -20.63 -6.02
C LYS A 104 -10.93 -20.86 -5.80
#